data_AF-A0AAV0IRL2-F1
#
_entry.id   AF-A0AAV0IRL2-F1
#
_cell.length_a   1.000
_cell.length_b   1.000
_cell.length_c   1.000
_cell.angle_alpha   90.00
_cell.angle_beta   90.00
_cell.angle_gamma   90.00
#
_symmetry.space_group_name_H-M   'P 1'
#
loop_
_entity.id
_entity.type
_entity.pdbx_description
1 polymer ?
#
loop_
_entity_poly.entity_id
_entity_poly.type
_entity_poly.pdbx_seq_one_letter_code
_entity_poly.pdbx_strand_id
1 'polypeptide(L)'
;MSLPETAQHTRLFRSQIVARRFDDQSLRILESVLACKDVKSIMQTRSSLKDFMRSESLAVIRELSQRTVEQKLSVVEFFVRAFALIGDIESCLALKYEGLLLRDIKSSADQWMRVSYEEWLNFAEHSLDNGFHAVARQACDKALSCLSNAGPEDTKTGEPLKHDEAVDVVNRLKERALKFGASSSGM
;
A
#
# COMPACT_ATOMS: atom_id res chain seq x y z
N MET A 1 -22.86 -33.92 -1.45
CA MET A 1 -23.10 -32.77 -0.58
C MET A 1 -22.30 -31.60 -1.16
N SER A 2 -22.95 -30.56 -1.68
CA SER A 2 -22.28 -29.39 -2.26
C SER A 2 -21.64 -28.55 -1.17
N LEU A 3 -20.49 -27.94 -1.46
CA LEU A 3 -19.84 -27.02 -0.52
C LEU A 3 -20.64 -25.72 -0.42
N PRO A 4 -20.65 -25.07 0.76
CA PRO A 4 -21.20 -23.72 0.91
C PRO A 4 -20.59 -22.77 -0.13
N GLU A 5 -21.39 -21.85 -0.66
CA GLU A 5 -20.99 -20.90 -1.72
C GLU A 5 -19.70 -20.13 -1.37
N THR A 6 -19.57 -19.70 -0.11
CA THR A 6 -18.36 -19.04 0.42
C THR A 6 -17.11 -19.91 0.33
N ALA A 7 -17.23 -21.23 0.58
CA ALA A 7 -16.13 -22.17 0.47
C ALA A 7 -15.72 -22.40 -1.00
N GLN A 8 -16.68 -22.36 -1.94
CA GLN A 8 -16.41 -22.45 -3.37
C GLN A 8 -15.67 -21.19 -3.86
N HIS A 9 -16.17 -19.99 -3.52
CA HIS A 9 -15.51 -18.74 -3.87
C HIS A 9 -14.11 -18.62 -3.24
N THR A 10 -13.91 -19.11 -2.02
CA THR A 10 -12.59 -19.12 -1.38
C THR A 10 -11.61 -20.01 -2.13
N ARG A 11 -12.03 -21.21 -2.54
CA ARG A 11 -11.21 -22.12 -3.35
C ARG A 11 -10.90 -21.52 -4.72
N LEU A 12 -11.90 -20.91 -5.35
CA LEU A 12 -11.73 -20.24 -6.63
C LEU A 12 -10.71 -19.11 -6.52
N PHE A 13 -10.85 -18.23 -5.53
CA PHE A 13 -9.89 -17.14 -5.29
C PHE A 13 -8.46 -17.68 -5.15
N ARG A 14 -8.25 -18.67 -4.26
CA ARG A 14 -6.93 -19.28 -4.07
C ARG A 14 -6.36 -19.84 -5.37
N SER A 15 -7.18 -20.50 -6.18
CA SER A 15 -6.76 -21.03 -7.48
C SER A 15 -6.31 -19.93 -8.44
N GLN A 16 -6.97 -18.76 -8.45
CA GLN A 16 -6.54 -17.63 -9.30
C GLN A 16 -5.18 -17.10 -8.86
N ILE A 17 -4.94 -16.95 -7.55
CA ILE A 17 -3.67 -16.47 -7.00
C ILE A 17 -2.51 -17.43 -7.32
N VAL A 18 -2.72 -18.75 -7.15
CA VAL A 18 -1.73 -19.77 -7.51
C VAL A 18 -1.45 -19.74 -9.01
N ALA A 19 -2.47 -19.50 -9.84
CA ALA A 19 -2.33 -19.32 -11.29
C ALA A 19 -1.76 -17.95 -11.71
N ARG A 20 -1.31 -17.11 -10.75
CA ARG A 20 -0.75 -15.77 -10.98
C ARG A 20 -1.69 -14.82 -11.73
N ARG A 21 -3.00 -14.98 -11.51
CA ARG A 21 -4.02 -14.08 -12.05
C ARG A 21 -4.29 -12.96 -11.05
N PHE A 22 -3.69 -11.81 -11.37
CA PHE A 22 -3.72 -10.60 -10.54
C PHE A 22 -4.56 -9.54 -11.26
N ASP A 23 -5.87 -9.73 -11.27
CA ASP A 23 -6.83 -8.89 -12.00
C ASP A 23 -8.03 -8.51 -11.13
N ASP A 24 -8.84 -7.56 -11.62
CA ASP A 24 -10.04 -7.10 -10.91
C ASP A 24 -11.09 -8.21 -10.74
N GLN A 25 -11.09 -9.23 -11.61
CA GLN A 25 -11.99 -10.36 -11.45
C GLN A 25 -11.64 -11.15 -10.18
N SER A 26 -10.35 -11.35 -9.92
CA SER A 26 -9.85 -12.03 -8.72
C SER A 26 -10.17 -11.22 -7.46
N LEU A 27 -10.11 -9.89 -7.52
CA LEU A 27 -10.54 -9.02 -6.41
C LEU A 27 -12.05 -9.10 -6.13
N ARG A 28 -12.90 -9.13 -7.17
CA ARG A 28 -14.35 -9.30 -7.00
C ARG A 28 -14.72 -10.64 -6.37
N ILE A 29 -13.98 -11.70 -6.68
CA ILE A 29 -14.15 -12.99 -6.01
C ILE A 29 -13.80 -12.86 -4.51
N LEU A 30 -12.71 -12.17 -4.17
CA LEU A 30 -12.33 -11.92 -2.78
C LEU A 30 -13.41 -11.12 -2.02
N GLU A 31 -13.96 -10.06 -2.62
CA GLU A 31 -15.09 -9.31 -2.05
C GLU A 31 -16.29 -10.21 -1.77
N SER A 32 -16.61 -11.11 -2.70
CA SER A 32 -17.70 -12.08 -2.55
C SER A 32 -17.45 -13.08 -1.42
N VAL A 33 -16.20 -13.50 -1.21
CA VAL A 33 -15.79 -14.32 -0.06
C VAL A 33 -16.00 -13.57 1.26
N LEU A 34 -15.73 -12.27 1.27
CA LEU A 34 -15.81 -11.41 2.45
C LEU A 34 -17.21 -10.85 2.72
N ALA A 35 -18.17 -11.01 1.82
CA ALA A 35 -19.57 -10.58 2.00
C ALA A 35 -20.38 -11.47 2.96
N CYS A 36 -19.75 -12.40 3.67
CA CYS A 36 -20.42 -13.35 4.57
C CYS A 36 -21.07 -12.64 5.79
N LYS A 37 -22.30 -13.04 6.14
CA LYS A 37 -23.08 -12.42 7.23
C LYS A 37 -22.68 -12.90 8.63
N ASP A 38 -22.04 -14.06 8.75
CA ASP A 38 -21.63 -14.60 10.05
C ASP A 38 -20.26 -14.05 10.47
N VAL A 39 -20.23 -13.31 11.58
CA VAL A 39 -19.03 -12.61 12.09
C VAL A 39 -17.91 -13.60 12.47
N LYS A 40 -18.26 -14.76 13.02
CA LYS A 40 -17.24 -15.76 13.42
C LYS A 40 -16.62 -16.41 12.18
N SER A 41 -17.44 -16.79 11.20
CA SER A 41 -16.98 -17.35 9.93
C SER A 41 -16.13 -16.36 9.14
N ILE A 42 -16.50 -15.08 9.08
CA ILE A 42 -15.72 -14.09 8.33
C ILE A 42 -14.36 -13.83 9.00
N MET A 43 -14.27 -13.82 10.34
CA MET A 43 -12.98 -13.67 11.03
C MET A 43 -12.04 -14.85 10.75
N GLN A 44 -12.56 -16.09 10.79
CA GLN A 44 -11.78 -17.27 10.46
C GLN A 44 -11.33 -17.26 8.99
N THR A 45 -12.22 -16.89 8.08
CA THR A 45 -11.91 -16.74 6.66
C THR A 45 -10.84 -15.68 6.43
N ARG A 46 -10.94 -14.50 7.07
CA ARG A 46 -9.92 -13.46 7.00
C ARG A 46 -8.57 -13.96 7.50
N SER A 47 -8.52 -14.62 8.66
CA SER A 47 -7.26 -15.17 9.19
C SER A 47 -6.61 -16.12 8.20
N SER A 48 -7.38 -17.08 7.65
CA SER A 48 -6.84 -18.05 6.70
C SER A 48 -6.43 -17.41 5.36
N LEU A 49 -7.12 -16.37 4.92
CA LEU A 49 -6.74 -15.61 3.73
C LEU A 49 -5.48 -14.77 3.97
N LYS A 50 -5.30 -14.18 5.15
CA LYS A 50 -4.08 -13.45 5.51
C LYS A 50 -2.85 -14.35 5.39
N ASP A 51 -2.88 -15.51 6.04
CA ASP A 51 -1.75 -16.45 6.03
C ASP A 51 -1.41 -16.90 4.60
N PHE A 52 -2.45 -17.26 3.83
CA PHE A 52 -2.30 -17.64 2.43
C PHE A 52 -1.72 -16.50 1.58
N MET A 53 -2.31 -15.31 1.65
CA MET A 53 -1.90 -14.18 0.82
C MET A 53 -0.50 -13.68 1.17
N ARG A 54 -0.10 -13.68 2.45
CA ARG A 54 1.27 -13.34 2.88
C ARG A 54 2.29 -14.32 2.29
N SER A 55 1.99 -15.61 2.32
CA SER A 55 2.86 -16.64 1.71
C SER A 55 2.98 -16.43 0.20
N GLU A 56 1.85 -16.28 -0.49
CA GLU A 56 1.83 -16.13 -1.94
C GLU A 56 2.46 -14.81 -2.40
N SER A 57 2.21 -13.69 -1.70
CA SER A 57 2.82 -12.40 -2.05
C SER A 57 4.34 -12.47 -1.97
N LEU A 58 4.89 -13.11 -0.94
CA LEU A 58 6.34 -13.28 -0.81
C LEU A 58 6.93 -14.15 -1.92
N ALA A 59 6.24 -15.24 -2.30
CA ALA A 59 6.66 -16.08 -3.42
C ALA A 59 6.67 -15.29 -4.73
N VAL A 60 5.58 -14.57 -5.01
CA VAL A 60 5.43 -13.77 -6.23
C VAL A 60 6.48 -12.66 -6.30
N ILE A 61 6.72 -11.93 -5.22
CA ILE A 61 7.72 -10.85 -5.20
C ILE A 61 9.11 -11.36 -5.59
N ARG A 62 9.48 -12.57 -5.17
CA ARG A 62 10.76 -13.21 -5.56
C ARG A 62 10.79 -13.55 -7.05
N GLU A 63 9.66 -13.97 -7.62
CA GLU A 63 9.50 -14.27 -9.06
C GLU A 63 9.56 -13.00 -9.93
N LEU A 64 9.22 -11.83 -9.37
CA LEU A 64 9.12 -10.58 -10.12
C LEU A 64 10.46 -10.01 -10.58
N SER A 65 11.62 -10.51 -10.12
CA SER A 65 12.94 -9.92 -10.39
C SER A 65 13.18 -9.57 -11.87
N GLN A 66 12.81 -10.46 -12.79
CA GLN A 66 13.01 -10.32 -14.23
C GLN A 66 11.87 -9.63 -14.99
N ARG A 67 10.81 -9.19 -14.30
CA ARG A 67 9.66 -8.51 -14.91
C ARG A 67 9.93 -7.02 -15.14
N THR A 68 9.17 -6.41 -16.05
CA THR A 68 9.21 -4.95 -16.26
C THR A 68 8.71 -4.20 -15.02
N VAL A 69 9.00 -2.91 -14.93
CA VAL A 69 8.58 -2.09 -13.78
C VAL A 69 7.05 -2.00 -13.72
N GLU A 70 6.39 -1.86 -14.86
CA GLU A 70 4.93 -1.77 -14.98
C GLU A 70 4.26 -3.05 -14.51
N GLN A 71 4.81 -4.21 -14.89
CA GLN A 71 4.33 -5.51 -14.41
C GLN A 71 4.53 -5.66 -12.90
N LYS A 72 5.68 -5.24 -12.37
CA LYS A 72 5.93 -5.24 -10.93
C LYS A 72 4.89 -4.39 -10.19
N LEU A 73 4.65 -3.17 -10.66
CA LEU A 73 3.73 -2.23 -10.05
C LEU A 73 2.29 -2.73 -10.13
N SER A 74 1.85 -3.29 -11.26
CA SER A 74 0.51 -3.88 -11.40
C SER A 74 0.27 -5.02 -10.41
N VAL A 75 1.27 -5.89 -10.20
CA VAL A 75 1.18 -6.97 -9.22
C VAL A 75 1.17 -6.44 -7.78
N VAL A 76 2.02 -5.46 -7.48
CA VAL A 76 2.03 -4.80 -6.15
C VAL A 76 0.68 -4.15 -5.86
N GLU A 77 0.11 -3.42 -6.83
CA GLU A 77 -1.20 -2.77 -6.70
C GLU A 77 -2.31 -3.78 -6.40
N PHE A 78 -2.32 -4.91 -7.11
CA PHE A 78 -3.25 -6.00 -6.84
C PHE A 78 -3.16 -6.47 -5.38
N PHE A 79 -1.95 -6.74 -4.88
CA PHE A 79 -1.76 -7.22 -3.50
C PHE A 79 -2.13 -6.16 -2.47
N VAL A 80 -1.81 -4.88 -2.70
CA VAL A 80 -2.24 -3.76 -1.83
C VAL A 80 -3.75 -3.75 -1.70
N ARG A 81 -4.49 -3.82 -2.82
CA ARG A 81 -5.96 -3.87 -2.82
C ARG A 81 -6.50 -5.12 -2.13
N ALA A 82 -5.89 -6.28 -2.37
CA ALA A 82 -6.31 -7.54 -1.73
C ALA A 82 -6.09 -7.52 -0.21
N PHE A 83 -4.94 -7.06 0.27
CA PHE A 83 -4.66 -6.94 1.70
C PHE A 83 -5.56 -5.90 2.38
N ALA A 84 -5.88 -4.80 1.71
CA ALA A 84 -6.87 -3.83 2.20
C ALA A 84 -8.25 -4.47 2.39
N LEU A 85 -8.73 -5.25 1.42
CA LEU A 85 -10.00 -5.99 1.52
C LEU A 85 -10.01 -7.00 2.68
N ILE A 86 -8.92 -7.76 2.83
CA ILE A 86 -8.78 -8.76 3.89
C ILE A 86 -8.65 -8.11 5.28
N GLY A 87 -8.23 -6.84 5.35
CA GLY A 87 -7.95 -6.13 6.59
C GLY A 87 -6.57 -6.47 7.16
N ASP A 88 -5.59 -6.76 6.30
CA ASP A 88 -4.18 -6.94 6.66
C ASP A 88 -3.42 -5.63 6.44
N ILE A 89 -3.56 -4.72 7.40
CA ILE A 89 -3.03 -3.36 7.29
C ILE A 89 -1.50 -3.34 7.15
N GLU A 90 -0.79 -4.19 7.89
CA GLU A 90 0.67 -4.26 7.84
C GLU A 90 1.17 -4.65 6.45
N SER A 91 0.64 -5.73 5.87
CA SER A 91 1.04 -6.19 4.53
C SER A 91 0.61 -5.20 3.44
N CYS A 92 -0.56 -4.55 3.60
CA CYS A 92 -1.03 -3.49 2.71
C CYS A 92 -0.06 -2.29 2.69
N LEU A 93 0.29 -1.75 3.87
CA LEU A 93 1.17 -0.59 3.97
C LEU A 93 2.59 -0.92 3.54
N ALA A 94 3.11 -2.11 3.87
CA ALA A 94 4.43 -2.55 3.42
C ALA A 94 4.52 -2.56 1.89
N LEU A 95 3.55 -3.17 1.20
CA LEU A 95 3.57 -3.22 -0.27
C LEU A 95 3.28 -1.86 -0.91
N LYS A 96 2.42 -1.03 -0.32
CA LYS A 96 2.20 0.34 -0.79
C LYS A 96 3.51 1.14 -0.72
N TYR A 97 4.26 1.01 0.37
CA TYR A 97 5.57 1.64 0.52
C TYR A 97 6.57 1.17 -0.55
N GLU A 98 6.69 -0.15 -0.76
CA GLU A 98 7.58 -0.71 -1.79
C GLU A 98 7.21 -0.26 -3.20
N GLY A 99 5.91 -0.16 -3.51
CA GLY A 99 5.44 0.35 -4.79
C GLY A 99 5.82 1.83 -5.02
N LEU A 100 5.64 2.67 -4.00
CA LEU A 100 6.08 4.07 -4.05
C LEU A 100 7.60 4.17 -4.19
N LEU A 101 8.36 3.37 -3.44
CA LEU A 101 9.83 3.38 -3.52
C LEU A 101 10.34 2.92 -4.89
N LEU A 102 9.74 1.88 -5.47
CA LEU A 102 10.10 1.39 -6.80
C LEU A 102 9.90 2.48 -7.87
N ARG A 103 8.77 3.19 -7.80
CA ARG A 103 8.46 4.33 -8.67
C ARG A 103 9.44 5.48 -8.47
N ASP A 104 9.71 5.84 -7.22
CA ASP A 104 10.66 6.91 -6.85
C ASP A 104 12.06 6.65 -7.41
N ILE A 105 12.56 5.40 -7.31
CA ILE A 105 13.86 5.00 -7.88
C ILE A 105 13.90 5.08 -9.41
N LYS A 106 12.77 4.79 -10.08
CA LYS A 106 12.68 4.75 -11.54
C LYS A 106 12.27 6.07 -12.18
N SER A 107 11.86 7.04 -11.38
CA SER A 107 11.45 8.37 -11.82
C SER A 107 12.51 9.13 -12.64
N SER A 108 13.80 8.82 -12.45
CA SER A 108 14.90 9.42 -13.22
C SER A 108 14.93 8.95 -14.68
N ALA A 109 14.37 7.79 -14.98
CA ALA A 109 14.30 7.22 -16.32
C ALA A 109 12.93 7.46 -17.00
N ASP A 110 11.87 7.63 -16.22
CA ASP A 110 10.51 7.86 -16.70
C ASP A 110 9.75 8.82 -15.77
N GLN A 111 9.39 10.00 -16.30
CA GLN A 111 8.67 11.02 -15.56
C GLN A 111 7.28 10.57 -15.10
N TRP A 112 6.64 9.62 -15.80
CA TRP A 112 5.35 9.06 -15.39
C TRP A 112 5.45 8.20 -14.13
N MET A 113 6.67 7.75 -13.78
CA MET A 113 6.93 7.03 -12.54
C MET A 113 7.22 7.96 -11.36
N ARG A 114 7.27 9.29 -11.55
CA ARG A 114 7.50 10.23 -10.46
C ARG A 114 6.40 10.11 -9.41
N VAL A 115 6.81 9.99 -8.14
CA VAL A 115 5.90 9.98 -7.00
C VAL A 115 5.75 11.41 -6.50
N SER A 116 4.51 11.88 -6.34
CA SER A 116 4.26 13.23 -5.85
C SER A 116 4.45 13.30 -4.33
N TYR A 117 4.62 14.52 -3.80
CA TYR A 117 4.65 14.73 -2.36
C TYR A 117 3.31 14.33 -1.70
N GLU A 118 2.19 14.49 -2.42
CA GLU A 118 0.83 14.15 -1.95
C GLU A 118 0.67 12.64 -1.77
N GLU A 119 1.23 11.84 -2.68
CA GLU A 119 1.21 10.38 -2.56
C GLU A 119 1.98 9.91 -1.32
N TRP A 120 3.15 10.51 -1.07
CA TRP A 120 3.94 10.25 0.14
C TRP A 120 3.25 10.76 1.41
N LEU A 121 2.63 11.93 1.36
CA LEU A 121 1.88 12.51 2.46
C LEU A 121 0.67 11.65 2.83
N ASN A 122 -0.14 11.24 1.85
CA ASN A 122 -1.28 10.34 2.07
C ASN A 122 -0.82 9.00 2.69
N PHE A 123 0.28 8.45 2.18
CA PHE A 123 0.86 7.24 2.76
C PHE A 123 1.34 7.45 4.20
N ALA A 124 1.95 8.60 4.50
CA ALA A 124 2.39 8.97 5.85
C ALA A 124 1.21 9.09 6.82
N GLU A 125 0.12 9.74 6.41
CA GLU A 125 -1.11 9.88 7.19
C GLU A 125 -1.70 8.51 7.51
N HIS A 126 -1.89 7.68 6.49
CA HIS A 126 -2.41 6.32 6.67
C HIS A 126 -1.51 5.48 7.58
N SER A 127 -0.19 5.61 7.46
CA SER A 127 0.76 4.91 8.33
C SER A 127 0.66 5.38 9.77
N LEU A 128 0.53 6.70 9.99
CA LEU A 128 0.39 7.30 11.31
C LEU A 128 -0.90 6.86 11.99
N ASP A 129 -2.02 6.92 11.28
CA ASP A 129 -3.34 6.55 11.80
C ASP A 129 -3.44 5.06 12.19
N ASN A 130 -2.57 4.23 11.60
CA ASN A 130 -2.46 2.81 11.92
C ASN A 130 -1.30 2.48 12.89
N GLY A 131 -0.68 3.49 13.52
CA GLY A 131 0.35 3.32 14.55
C GLY A 131 1.77 3.04 14.05
N PHE A 132 2.01 3.08 12.73
CA PHE A 132 3.33 2.88 12.13
C PHE A 132 4.14 4.18 12.10
N HIS A 133 4.43 4.74 13.27
CA HIS A 133 5.05 6.06 13.42
C HIS A 133 6.41 6.22 12.72
N ALA A 134 7.27 5.20 12.77
CA ALA A 134 8.58 5.23 12.11
C ALA A 134 8.44 5.29 10.57
N VAL A 135 7.52 4.48 10.02
CA VAL A 135 7.21 4.44 8.59
C VAL A 135 6.58 5.76 8.13
N ALA A 136 5.65 6.30 8.91
CA ALA A 136 5.05 7.61 8.65
C ALA A 136 6.10 8.73 8.56
N ARG A 137 7.11 8.71 9.45
CA ARG A 137 8.22 9.68 9.44
C ARG A 137 9.06 9.56 8.17
N GLN A 138 9.43 8.34 7.79
CA GLN A 138 10.20 8.09 6.57
C GLN A 138 9.45 8.55 5.31
N ALA A 139 8.13 8.35 5.28
CA ALA A 139 7.28 8.86 4.22
C ALA A 139 7.21 10.39 4.19
N CYS A 140 7.19 11.06 5.35
CA CYS A 140 7.31 12.52 5.41
C CYS A 140 8.65 13.00 4.85
N ASP A 141 9.76 12.31 5.14
CA ASP A 141 11.08 12.64 4.58
C ASP A 141 11.09 12.51 3.05
N LYS A 142 10.41 11.49 2.52
CA LYS A 142 10.22 11.33 1.07
C LYS A 142 9.38 12.46 0.47
N ALA A 143 8.28 12.85 1.11
CA ALA A 143 7.45 13.97 0.67
C ALA A 143 8.22 15.30 0.63
N LEU A 144 9.02 15.60 1.66
CA LEU A 144 9.88 16.80 1.70
C LEU A 144 10.94 16.78 0.59
N SER A 145 11.50 15.61 0.29
CA SER A 145 12.43 15.43 -0.83
C SER A 145 11.77 15.75 -2.17
N CYS A 146 10.53 15.30 -2.40
CA CYS A 146 9.76 15.64 -3.60
C CYS A 146 9.54 17.16 -3.74
N LEU A 147 9.22 17.84 -2.64
CA LEU A 147 9.04 19.30 -2.60
C LEU A 147 10.34 20.06 -2.86
N SER A 148 11.47 19.53 -2.38
CA SER A 148 12.79 20.15 -2.56
C SER A 148 13.33 19.99 -3.98
N ASN A 149 12.99 18.88 -4.64
CA ASN A 149 13.43 18.54 -5.99
C ASN A 149 12.46 19.02 -7.09
N ALA A 150 11.40 19.75 -6.76
CA ALA A 150 10.52 20.37 -7.74
C ALA A 150 11.30 21.47 -8.50
N GLY A 151 11.61 21.21 -9.77
CA GLY A 151 12.36 22.16 -10.60
C GLY A 151 11.56 23.44 -10.89
N PRO A 152 12.22 24.51 -11.39
CA PRO A 152 11.58 25.79 -11.73
C PRO A 152 10.53 25.70 -12.87
N GLU A 153 10.36 24.53 -13.51
CA GLU A 153 9.31 24.30 -14.51
C GLU A 153 7.99 23.79 -13.91
N ASP A 154 8.02 23.11 -12.75
CA ASP A 154 6.82 22.68 -12.02
C ASP A 154 6.13 23.86 -11.30
N THR A 155 6.83 24.99 -11.17
CA THR A 155 6.35 26.21 -10.48
C THR A 155 5.73 27.25 -11.41
N LYS A 156 5.64 26.99 -12.72
CA LYS A 156 5.09 27.94 -13.71
C LYS A 156 3.56 28.16 -13.61
N THR A 157 2.86 27.43 -12.74
CA THR A 157 1.39 27.50 -12.61
C THR A 157 0.84 27.78 -11.21
N GLY A 158 1.63 28.32 -10.27
CA GLY A 158 1.05 29.04 -9.14
C GLY A 158 1.80 28.94 -7.80
N GLU A 159 2.37 30.08 -7.44
CA GLU A 159 2.53 30.62 -6.08
C GLU A 159 3.40 29.85 -5.06
N PRO A 160 4.59 30.39 -4.71
CA PRO A 160 5.44 29.92 -3.60
C PRO A 160 4.69 29.66 -2.29
N LEU A 161 3.60 30.39 -2.06
CA LEU A 161 2.70 30.22 -0.90
C LEU A 161 2.16 28.78 -0.77
N LYS A 162 1.85 28.10 -1.89
CA LYS A 162 1.37 26.71 -1.85
C LYS A 162 2.47 25.71 -1.52
N HIS A 163 3.72 26.04 -1.87
CA HIS A 163 4.87 25.20 -1.55
C HIS A 163 5.20 25.28 -0.06
N ASP A 164 5.25 26.49 0.50
CA ASP A 164 5.46 26.71 1.93
C ASP A 164 4.36 26.04 2.77
N GLU A 165 3.09 26.18 2.36
CA GLU A 165 1.96 25.49 2.98
C GLU A 165 2.11 23.96 2.94
N ALA A 166 2.53 23.40 1.81
CA ALA A 166 2.75 21.96 1.66
C ALA A 166 3.89 21.46 2.57
N VAL A 167 5.01 22.19 2.62
CA VAL A 167 6.14 21.90 3.52
C VAL A 167 5.68 21.91 4.98
N ASP A 168 4.90 22.91 5.37
CA ASP A 168 4.34 23.05 6.71
C ASP A 168 3.40 21.89 7.08
N VAL A 169 2.54 21.45 6.15
CA VAL A 169 1.67 20.28 6.37
C VAL A 169 2.50 19.02 6.64
N VAL A 170 3.51 18.76 5.80
CA VAL A 170 4.37 17.57 5.96
C VAL A 170 5.14 17.61 7.28
N ASN A 171 5.68 18.78 7.65
CA ASN A 171 6.42 18.95 8.92
C ASN A 171 5.51 18.72 10.14
N ARG A 172 4.29 19.26 10.14
CA ARG A 172 3.32 19.03 11.22
C ARG A 172 3.00 17.54 11.40
N LEU A 173 2.85 16.80 10.30
CA LEU A 173 2.61 15.35 10.36
C LEU A 173 3.83 14.60 10.90
N LYS A 174 5.03 14.98 10.45
CA LYS A 174 6.30 14.41 10.92
C LYS A 174 6.50 14.61 12.42
N GLU A 175 6.19 15.80 12.94
CA GLU A 175 6.22 16.10 14.38
C GLU A 175 5.23 15.27 15.18
N ARG A 176 4.01 15.06 14.67
CA ARG A 176 3.04 14.15 15.29
C ARG A 176 3.61 12.74 15.39
N ALA A 177 4.18 12.20 14.30
CA ALA A 177 4.82 10.89 14.30
C ALA A 177 6.01 10.79 15.27
N LEU A 178 6.74 11.89 15.51
CA LEU A 178 7.81 11.96 16.52
C LEU A 178 7.27 11.86 17.94
N LYS A 179 6.24 12.65 18.27
CA LYS A 179 5.65 12.70 19.62
C LYS A 179 5.07 11.35 20.06
N PHE A 180 4.39 10.64 19.16
CA PHE A 180 3.81 9.34 19.49
C PHE A 180 4.84 8.20 19.57
N GLY A 181 5.93 8.26 18.78
CA GLY A 181 7.01 7.28 18.87
C GLY A 181 7.86 7.38 20.14
N ALA A 182 7.88 8.54 20.81
CA ALA A 182 8.60 8.74 22.06
C ALA A 182 7.79 8.30 23.31
N SER A 183 6.46 8.33 23.23
CA SER A 183 5.58 7.89 24.33
C SER A 183 5.51 6.37 24.49
N SER A 184 5.85 5.60 23.45
CA SER A 184 5.83 4.12 23.49
C SER A 184 7.15 3.50 23.99
N SER A 185 8.19 4.29 24.25
CA SER A 185 9.49 3.80 24.78
C SER A 185 9.65 4.00 26.29
N GLY A 186 8.56 4.36 26.98
CA GLY A 186 8.52 4.61 28.43
C GLY A 186 7.51 3.72 29.14
N MET A 187 7.59 2.41 28.96
CA MET A 187 6.99 1.39 29.85
C MET A 187 7.92 0.18 29.94
#